data_AF-J3EK35-F1
#
_entry.id   AF-J3EK35-F1
#
_cell.length_a   1.000
_cell.length_b   1.000
_cell.length_c   1.000
_cell.angle_alpha   90.00
_cell.angle_beta   90.00
_cell.angle_gamma   90.00
#
_symmetry.space_group_name_H-M   'P 1'
#
loop_
_entity.id
_entity.type
_entity.pdbx_description
1 polymer ?
#
loop_
_entity_poly.entity_id
_entity_poly.type
_entity_poly.pdbx_seq_one_letter_code
_entity_poly.pdbx_strand_id
1 'polypeptide(L)'
;MGKRHPNLPAWQWRLYPHNHQHPTNLVLHLIAVPLFIVAFLLMVSGVFSLDLASFAIGVIGLIAALGLQRHGHSLEAQASEPFSNRKDAVSRLLVEQFLTFPRFFFSGGWWRAWHERHRRRR
;
A
#
# COMPACT_ATOMS: atom_id res chain seq x y z
N MET A 1 -14.04 -22.62 -7.98
CA MET A 1 -12.74 -21.96 -7.73
C MET A 1 -12.76 -21.37 -6.32
N GLY A 2 -12.04 -21.97 -5.37
CA GLY A 2 -11.97 -21.46 -4.00
C GLY A 2 -11.31 -20.08 -3.94
N LYS A 3 -11.75 -19.21 -3.01
CA LYS A 3 -11.07 -17.94 -2.76
C LYS A 3 -9.65 -18.26 -2.29
N ARG A 4 -8.63 -17.86 -3.06
CA ARG A 4 -7.21 -18.10 -2.74
C ARG A 4 -6.82 -17.61 -1.34
N HIS A 5 -7.52 -16.58 -0.85
CA HIS A 5 -7.43 -16.07 0.52
C HIS A 5 -8.84 -15.86 1.10
N PRO A 6 -9.42 -16.83 1.84
CA PRO A 6 -10.79 -16.71 2.36
C PRO A 6 -10.94 -15.60 3.41
N ASN A 7 -9.86 -15.25 4.12
CA ASN A 7 -9.77 -14.07 4.99
C ASN A 7 -8.60 -13.18 4.54
N LEU A 8 -8.85 -12.38 3.51
CA LEU A 8 -7.84 -11.52 2.88
C LEU A 8 -7.17 -10.55 3.88
N PRO A 9 -7.92 -9.79 4.72
CA PRO A 9 -7.28 -8.87 5.68
C PRO A 9 -6.36 -9.57 6.68
N ALA A 10 -6.78 -10.72 7.23
CA ALA A 10 -5.95 -11.46 8.19
C ALA A 10 -4.69 -12.05 7.53
N TRP A 11 -4.83 -12.57 6.30
CA TRP A 11 -3.69 -13.07 5.53
C TRP A 11 -2.69 -11.95 5.21
N GLN A 12 -3.17 -10.80 4.71
CA GLN A 12 -2.34 -9.68 4.30
C GLN A 12 -1.61 -9.07 5.51
N TRP A 13 -2.28 -8.95 6.64
CA TRP A 13 -1.68 -8.51 7.90
C TRP A 13 -0.53 -9.41 8.36
N ARG A 14 -0.70 -10.74 8.29
CA ARG A 14 0.32 -11.70 8.73
C ARG A 14 1.61 -11.60 7.92
N LEU A 15 1.50 -11.33 6.63
CA LEU A 15 2.64 -11.20 5.73
C LEU A 15 3.25 -9.79 5.71
N TYR A 16 2.49 -8.78 6.13
CA TYR A 16 2.87 -7.38 5.96
C TYR A 16 4.28 -7.04 6.48
N PRO A 17 4.67 -7.40 7.72
CA PRO A 17 5.99 -7.08 8.25
C PRO A 17 7.14 -7.80 7.53
N HIS A 18 6.88 -8.99 6.97
CA HIS A 18 7.89 -9.75 6.22
C HIS A 18 8.13 -9.16 4.84
N ASN A 19 7.10 -8.58 4.23
CA ASN A 19 7.17 -7.98 2.90
C ASN A 19 7.60 -6.49 2.90
N HIS A 20 7.82 -5.91 4.09
CA HIS A 20 8.20 -4.50 4.27
C HIS A 20 9.37 -4.37 5.25
N GLN A 21 10.51 -4.95 4.89
CA GLN A 21 11.73 -4.92 5.71
C GLN A 21 12.71 -3.84 5.26
N HIS A 22 12.61 -3.37 4.01
CA HIS A 22 13.54 -2.38 3.49
C HIS A 22 13.18 -0.98 4.03
N PRO A 23 14.12 -0.25 4.68
CA PRO A 23 13.84 1.06 5.28
C PRO A 23 13.30 2.07 4.27
N THR A 24 13.85 2.09 3.06
CA THR A 24 13.34 2.94 1.96
C THR A 24 11.93 2.54 1.54
N ASN A 25 11.59 1.25 1.52
CA ASN A 25 10.23 0.81 1.18
C ASN A 25 9.23 1.30 2.23
N LEU A 26 9.58 1.22 3.51
CA LEU A 26 8.76 1.76 4.61
C LEU A 26 8.52 3.26 4.47
N VAL A 27 9.57 4.05 4.20
CA VAL A 27 9.45 5.50 3.99
C VAL A 27 8.59 5.82 2.76
N LEU A 28 8.80 5.10 1.66
CA LEU A 28 7.98 5.28 0.46
C LEU A 28 6.51 4.96 0.74
N HIS A 29 6.20 3.94 1.55
CA HIS A 29 4.82 3.63 1.95
C HIS A 29 4.20 4.71 2.85
N LEU A 30 4.97 5.31 3.77
CA LEU A 30 4.51 6.43 4.60
C LEU A 30 4.07 7.65 3.79
N ILE A 31 4.60 7.83 2.58
CA ILE A 31 4.22 8.91 1.67
C ILE A 31 3.13 8.43 0.69
N ALA A 32 3.33 7.25 0.11
CA ALA A 32 2.50 6.76 -0.97
C ALA A 32 1.08 6.41 -0.53
N VAL A 33 0.89 5.88 0.69
CA VAL A 33 -0.45 5.49 1.17
C VAL A 33 -1.32 6.72 1.46
N PRO A 34 -0.86 7.76 2.18
CA PRO A 34 -1.63 9.01 2.31
C PRO A 34 -1.91 9.66 0.95
N LEU A 35 -0.92 9.71 0.05
CA LEU A 35 -1.11 10.23 -1.30
C LEU A 35 -2.19 9.46 -2.06
N PHE A 36 -2.19 8.12 -1.98
CA PHE A 36 -3.22 7.28 -2.58
C PHE A 36 -4.61 7.63 -2.05
N ILE A 37 -4.76 7.76 -0.73
CA ILE A 37 -6.04 8.05 -0.09
C ILE A 37 -6.57 9.41 -0.54
N VAL A 38 -5.74 10.47 -0.49
CA VAL A 38 -6.13 11.81 -0.93
C VAL A 38 -6.49 11.83 -2.41
N ALA A 39 -5.67 11.19 -3.25
CA ALA A 39 -5.92 11.09 -4.70
C ALA A 39 -7.23 10.34 -5.01
N PHE A 40 -7.50 9.25 -4.29
CA PHE A 40 -8.74 8.51 -4.40
C PHE A 40 -9.95 9.37 -3.99
N LEU A 41 -9.86 10.10 -2.88
CA LEU A 41 -10.92 11.00 -2.43
C LEU A 41 -11.16 12.16 -3.41
N LEU A 42 -10.11 12.75 -3.99
CA LEU A 42 -10.23 13.76 -5.04
C LEU A 42 -10.92 13.21 -6.29
N MET A 43 -10.54 12.01 -6.71
CA MET A 43 -11.16 11.34 -7.85
C MET A 43 -12.66 11.11 -7.61
N VAL A 44 -13.02 10.59 -6.43
CA VAL A 44 -14.42 10.37 -6.04
C VAL A 44 -15.19 11.68 -5.94
N SER A 45 -14.60 12.71 -5.31
CA SER A 45 -15.20 14.05 -5.19
C SER A 45 -15.44 14.70 -6.55
N GLY A 46 -14.47 14.58 -7.48
CA GLY A 46 -14.59 15.10 -8.84
C GLY A 46 -15.72 14.45 -9.62
N VAL A 47 -15.92 13.13 -9.47
CA VAL A 47 -17.07 12.43 -10.08
C VAL A 47 -18.39 12.96 -9.54
N PHE A 48 -18.55 13.07 -8.22
CA PHE A 48 -19.80 13.51 -7.61
C PHE A 48 -20.11 15.00 -7.80
N SER A 49 -19.06 15.82 -7.96
CA SER A 49 -19.20 17.27 -8.16
C SER A 49 -19.18 17.67 -9.65
N LEU A 50 -19.03 16.70 -10.56
CA LEU A 50 -18.80 16.91 -12.00
C LEU A 50 -17.59 17.84 -12.28
N ASP A 51 -16.59 17.80 -11.41
CA ASP A 51 -15.35 18.58 -11.53
C ASP A 51 -14.24 17.72 -12.16
N LEU A 52 -14.00 17.96 -13.44
CA LEU A 52 -12.99 17.25 -14.22
C LEU A 52 -11.57 17.53 -13.73
N ALA A 53 -11.30 18.73 -13.18
CA ALA A 53 -9.98 19.07 -12.68
C ALA A 53 -9.63 18.24 -11.44
N SER A 54 -10.53 18.20 -10.45
CA SER A 54 -10.37 17.33 -9.26
C SER A 54 -10.23 15.86 -9.65
N PHE A 55 -11.03 15.38 -10.60
CA PHE A 55 -10.91 14.01 -11.11
C PHE A 55 -9.53 13.74 -11.73
N ALA A 56 -9.06 14.63 -12.61
CA ALA A 56 -7.77 14.47 -13.30
C ALA A 56 -6.59 14.51 -12.32
N ILE A 57 -6.61 15.43 -11.35
CA ILE A 57 -5.60 15.50 -10.28
C ILE A 57 -5.61 14.21 -9.46
N GLY A 58 -6.78 13.68 -9.12
CA GLY A 58 -6.93 12.39 -8.44
C GLY A 58 -6.31 11.24 -9.23
N VAL A 59 -6.54 11.16 -10.54
CA VAL A 59 -5.93 10.12 -11.40
C VAL A 59 -4.40 10.22 -11.40
N ILE A 60 -3.84 11.42 -11.56
CA ILE A 60 -2.39 11.63 -11.56
C ILE A 60 -1.79 11.24 -10.20
N GLY A 61 -2.42 11.67 -9.10
CA GLY A 61 -2.00 11.33 -7.75
C GLY A 61 -2.02 9.82 -7.49
N LEU A 62 -3.04 9.12 -7.99
CA LEU A 62 -3.17 7.66 -7.84
C LEU A 62 -2.07 6.92 -8.61
N ILE A 63 -1.74 7.35 -9.83
CA ILE A 63 -0.64 6.80 -10.61
C ILE A 63 0.71 7.02 -9.89
N ALA A 64 0.94 8.24 -9.38
CA ALA A 64 2.15 8.56 -8.63
C ALA A 64 2.30 7.68 -7.37
N ALA A 65 1.22 7.54 -6.58
CA ALA A 65 1.21 6.70 -5.38
C ALA A 65 1.53 5.23 -5.69
N LEU A 66 0.91 4.66 -6.73
CA LEU A 66 1.19 3.28 -7.17
C LEU A 66 2.63 3.13 -7.68
N GLY A 67 3.17 4.14 -8.35
CA GLY A 67 4.57 4.19 -8.78
C GLY A 67 5.55 4.13 -7.61
N LEU A 68 5.31 4.92 -6.57
CA LEU A 68 6.12 4.90 -5.34
C LEU A 68 6.06 3.54 -4.63
N GLN A 69 4.86 2.94 -4.50
CA GLN A 69 4.70 1.62 -3.89
C GLN A 69 5.43 0.54 -4.69
N ARG A 70 5.27 0.55 -6.02
CA ARG A 70 5.97 -0.39 -6.91
C ARG A 70 7.49 -0.26 -6.77
N HIS A 71 8.00 0.97 -6.72
CA HIS A 71 9.43 1.20 -6.53
C HIS A 71 9.89 0.69 -5.16
N GLY A 72 9.16 0.98 -4.09
CA GLY A 72 9.46 0.48 -2.75
C GLY A 72 9.52 -1.05 -2.69
N HIS A 73 8.50 -1.74 -3.22
CA HIS A 73 8.49 -3.21 -3.26
C HIS A 73 9.63 -3.80 -4.10
N SER A 74 10.12 -3.08 -5.12
CA SER A 74 11.26 -3.55 -5.91
C SER A 74 12.57 -3.61 -5.13
N LEU A 75 12.66 -2.93 -3.98
CA LEU A 75 13.82 -2.91 -3.10
C LEU A 75 13.80 -4.05 -2.06
N GLU A 76 12.68 -4.78 -1.96
CA GLU A 76 12.55 -5.89 -1.03
C GLU A 76 13.28 -7.13 -1.56
N ALA A 77 13.93 -7.87 -0.65
CA ALA A 77 14.64 -9.09 -1.02
C ALA A 77 13.68 -10.23 -1.44
N GLN A 78 12.45 -10.19 -0.93
CA GLN A 78 11.41 -11.14 -1.28
C GLN A 78 10.30 -10.40 -2.03
N ALA A 79 10.02 -10.86 -3.26
CA ALA A 79 8.91 -10.33 -4.03
C ALA A 79 7.57 -10.69 -3.38
N SER A 80 6.61 -9.76 -3.44
CA SER A 80 5.25 -10.04 -3.00
C SER A 80 4.59 -11.12 -3.85
N GLU A 81 3.66 -11.88 -3.26
CA GLU A 81 2.91 -12.89 -4.02
C GLU A 81 2.22 -12.26 -5.26
N PRO A 82 2.38 -12.85 -6.46
CA PRO A 82 1.77 -12.32 -7.66
C PRO A 82 0.25 -12.36 -7.59
N PHE A 83 -0.38 -11.36 -8.20
CA PHE A 83 -1.84 -11.27 -8.27
C PHE A 83 -2.40 -12.40 -9.11
N SER A 84 -3.47 -13.03 -8.61
CA SER A 84 -4.12 -14.12 -9.35
C SER A 84 -5.01 -13.61 -10.49
N ASN A 85 -5.58 -12.40 -10.33
CA ASN A 85 -6.44 -11.75 -11.30
C ASN A 85 -6.64 -10.27 -10.93
N ARG A 86 -7.36 -9.51 -11.77
CA ARG A 86 -7.64 -8.08 -11.54
C ARG A 86 -8.40 -7.81 -10.23
N LYS A 87 -9.38 -8.66 -9.87
CA LYS A 87 -10.16 -8.50 -8.64
C LYS A 87 -9.28 -8.69 -7.40
N ASP A 88 -8.39 -9.68 -7.43
CA ASP A 88 -7.39 -9.91 -6.40
C ASP A 88 -6.46 -8.69 -6.26
N ALA A 89 -5.95 -8.15 -7.37
CA ALA A 89 -5.11 -6.96 -7.37
C ALA A 89 -5.80 -5.75 -6.73
N VAL A 90 -7.02 -5.43 -7.17
CA VAL A 90 -7.80 -4.30 -6.62
C VAL A 90 -8.11 -4.53 -5.14
N SER A 91 -8.50 -5.76 -4.75
CA SER A 91 -8.87 -6.05 -3.36
C SER A 91 -7.67 -5.93 -2.43
N ARG A 92 -6.51 -6.47 -2.82
CA ARG A 92 -5.27 -6.37 -2.05
C ARG A 92 -4.80 -4.93 -1.93
N LEU A 93 -4.85 -4.15 -3.02
CA LEU A 93 -4.52 -2.73 -2.98
C LEU A 93 -5.43 -1.99 -1.99
N LEU A 94 -6.75 -2.08 -2.12
CA LEU A 94 -7.67 -1.37 -1.22
C LEU A 94 -7.50 -1.79 0.25
N VAL A 95 -7.38 -3.10 0.50
CA VAL A 95 -7.15 -3.62 1.87
C VAL A 95 -5.78 -3.16 2.40
N GLU A 96 -4.79 -2.96 1.54
CA GLU A 96 -3.50 -2.39 1.95
C GLU A 96 -3.66 -0.94 2.39
N GLN A 97 -4.20 -0.11 1.49
CA GLN A 97 -4.23 1.34 1.68
C GLN A 97 -5.13 1.75 2.84
N PHE A 98 -6.29 1.11 3.01
CA PHE A 98 -7.31 1.55 3.96
C PHE A 98 -7.32 0.77 5.28
N LEU A 99 -6.75 -0.43 5.33
CA LEU A 99 -6.80 -1.27 6.54
C LEU A 99 -5.41 -1.69 7.02
N THR A 100 -4.65 -2.37 6.16
CA THR A 100 -3.41 -3.05 6.58
C THR A 100 -2.32 -2.04 6.92
N PHE A 101 -2.04 -1.09 6.03
CA PHE A 101 -1.01 -0.09 6.29
C PHE A 101 -1.39 0.87 7.42
N PRO A 102 -2.60 1.46 7.48
CA PRO A 102 -2.98 2.29 8.61
C PRO A 102 -2.85 1.54 9.94
N ARG A 103 -3.32 0.29 10.01
CA ARG A 103 -3.13 -0.55 11.20
C ARG A 103 -1.64 -0.78 11.52
N PHE A 104 -0.82 -1.01 10.50
CA PHE A 104 0.63 -1.24 10.67
C PHE A 104 1.32 0.02 11.21
N PHE A 105 0.98 1.18 10.65
CA PHE A 105 1.46 2.48 11.07
C PHE A 105 1.08 2.77 12.54
N PHE A 106 -0.20 2.70 12.88
CA PHE A 106 -0.68 3.00 14.24
C PHE A 106 -0.26 1.98 15.29
N SER A 107 -0.02 0.72 14.91
CA SER A 107 0.50 -0.31 15.83
C SER A 107 2.00 -0.14 16.17
N GLY A 108 2.68 0.86 15.59
CA GLY A 108 4.12 1.05 15.70
C GLY A 108 4.95 0.00 14.97
N GLY A 109 4.34 -0.79 14.08
CA GLY A 109 5.02 -1.84 13.31
C GLY A 109 6.15 -1.29 12.44
N TRP A 110 5.94 -0.11 11.85
CA TRP A 110 6.93 0.58 11.02
C TRP A 110 8.18 0.96 11.82
N TRP A 111 8.01 1.45 13.06
CA TRP A 111 9.11 1.84 13.94
C TRP A 111 9.93 0.63 14.39
N ARG A 112 9.25 -0.47 14.72
CA ARG A 112 9.91 -1.75 15.06
C ARG A 112 10.73 -2.28 13.87
N ALA A 113 10.14 -2.31 12.68
CA ALA A 113 10.82 -2.78 11.46
C ALA A 113 12.03 -1.92 11.11
N TRP A 114 11.90 -0.59 11.24
CA TRP A 114 13.00 0.35 11.06
C TRP A 114 14.16 0.06 12.02
N HIS A 115 13.88 -0.02 13.32
CA HIS A 115 14.89 -0.29 14.33
C HIS A 115 15.60 -1.63 14.16
N GLU A 116 14.86 -2.69 13.86
CA GLU A 116 15.43 -4.03 13.74
C GLU A 116 16.43 -4.13 12.59
N ARG A 117 16.14 -3.48 11.45
CA ARG A 117 17.07 -3.44 10.31
C ARG A 117 18.34 -2.65 10.62
N HIS A 118 18.23 -1.53 11.35
CA HIS A 118 19.39 -0.74 11.74
C HIS A 118 20.28 -1.46 12.77
N ARG A 119 19.72 -2.32 13.61
CA ARG A 119 20.51 -3.21 14.48
C ARG A 119 21.28 -4.27 13.70
N ARG A 120 20.68 -4.87 12.65
CA ARG A 120 21.36 -5.89 11.82
C ARG A 120 22.46 -5.35 10.91
N ARG A 121 22.57 -4.02 10.75
CA ARG A 121 23.62 -3.36 9.95
C ARG A 121 24.79 -2.81 10.78
N ARG A 122 24.69 -2.84 12.12
CA ARG A 122 25.79 -2.54 13.04
C ARG A 122 26.45 -3.85 13.45
#